data_AF-A0AAD5NVQ4-F1
#
_entry.id   AF-A0AAD5NVQ4-F1
#
_cell.length_a   1.000
_cell.length_b   1.000
_cell.length_c   1.000
_cell.angle_alpha   90.00
_cell.angle_beta   90.00
_cell.angle_gamma   90.00
#
_symmetry.space_group_name_H-M   'P 1'
#
loop_
_entity.id
_entity.type
_entity.pdbx_description
1 polymer ?
#
loop_
_entity_poly.entity_id
_entity_poly.type
_entity_poly.pdbx_seq_one_letter_code
_entity_poly.pdbx_strand_id
1 'polypeptide(L)'
;MQSTTKSPTMPEALQVAPASTMKSVPPTANKHYPLPPTSSGGSSSKPPQLTGKTQKVSLFIDNMDGVAYAVNGEIHVSAKYIGSYSGDVRREITGVLYHEMTHIWQWNGNGQAPGGLIEGIADYVRLKANYAPSHWVKPGQGNRWDQGYDVTARFLDYCNSLRNGFVAELNKKMRSGYSNNYFVDLLGKNVDQLWRDYKAKYGQ
;
A
#
# COMPACT_ATOMS: atom_id res chain seq x y z
N MET A 1 -16.41 33.23 -26.76
CA MET A 1 -16.03 33.31 -25.33
C MET A 1 -15.47 31.95 -24.94
N GLN A 2 -14.16 31.86 -24.70
CA GLN A 2 -13.51 30.60 -24.29
C GLN A 2 -13.70 30.43 -22.78
N SER A 3 -14.41 29.37 -22.38
CA SER A 3 -14.59 28.97 -20.99
C SER A 3 -13.34 28.22 -20.54
N THR A 4 -12.56 28.81 -19.64
CA THR A 4 -11.42 28.18 -18.99
C THR A 4 -11.91 27.44 -17.74
N THR A 5 -12.19 26.15 -17.86
CA THR A 5 -12.46 25.31 -16.70
C THR A 5 -11.15 24.85 -16.08
N LYS A 6 -10.89 25.40 -14.89
CA LYS A 6 -9.76 25.08 -14.01
C LYS A 6 -9.81 23.60 -13.64
N SER A 7 -8.75 22.85 -13.94
CA SER A 7 -8.61 21.43 -13.57
C SER A 7 -8.74 21.25 -12.05
N PRO A 8 -9.46 20.23 -11.56
CA PRO A 8 -9.51 19.93 -10.13
C PRO A 8 -8.17 19.34 -9.68
N THR A 9 -7.62 19.93 -8.62
CA THR A 9 -6.42 19.49 -7.91
C THR A 9 -6.70 18.21 -7.12
N MET A 10 -5.66 17.40 -6.94
CA MET A 10 -5.62 16.18 -6.10
C MET A 10 -6.36 16.37 -4.77
N PRO A 11 -7.03 15.32 -4.22
CA PRO A 11 -7.43 15.35 -2.83
C PRO A 11 -6.19 15.57 -1.96
N GLU A 12 -6.28 16.53 -1.04
CA GLU A 12 -5.23 16.96 -0.11
C GLU A 12 -4.67 15.82 0.77
N ALA A 13 -5.25 14.62 0.74
CA ALA A 13 -4.83 13.46 1.53
C ALA A 13 -3.44 12.88 1.17
N LEU A 14 -2.79 13.37 0.11
CA LEU A 14 -1.37 13.08 -0.18
C LEU A 14 -0.42 14.23 0.20
N GLN A 15 -0.95 15.34 0.74
CA GLN A 15 -0.21 16.46 1.32
C GLN A 15 -0.66 16.64 2.77
N VAL A 16 0.17 16.17 3.72
CA VAL A 16 0.09 16.47 5.16
C VAL A 16 -1.28 16.23 5.86
N ALA A 17 -1.39 15.11 6.58
CA ALA A 17 -2.34 15.00 7.69
C ALA A 17 -1.58 14.78 9.02
N PRO A 18 -1.75 15.66 10.03
CA PRO A 18 -1.21 15.45 11.36
C PRO A 18 -2.06 14.41 12.11
N ALA A 19 -1.38 13.40 12.67
CA ALA A 19 -1.99 12.46 13.59
C ALA A 19 -2.23 13.16 14.94
N SER A 20 -3.46 13.13 15.46
CA SER A 20 -3.67 13.40 16.88
C SER A 20 -4.71 12.48 17.52
N THR A 21 -4.20 11.75 18.50
CA THR A 21 -4.79 11.23 19.74
C THR A 21 -6.15 10.52 19.72
N MET A 22 -6.13 9.18 19.86
CA MET A 22 -7.03 8.46 20.79
C MET A 22 -6.32 7.24 21.41
N LYS A 23 -6.62 7.02 22.69
CA LYS A 23 -5.95 6.09 23.62
C LYS A 23 -6.24 4.62 23.30
N SER A 24 -5.24 3.77 23.57
CA SER A 24 -5.14 2.33 23.32
C SER A 24 -5.99 1.45 24.23
N VAL A 25 -6.49 0.32 23.70
CA VAL A 25 -6.94 -0.88 24.43
C VAL A 25 -6.36 -2.12 23.73
N PRO A 26 -5.81 -3.13 24.43
CA PRO A 26 -5.16 -4.27 23.78
C PRO A 26 -6.18 -5.37 23.46
N PRO A 27 -5.99 -6.11 22.35
CA PRO A 27 -6.21 -7.55 22.49
C PRO A 27 -5.21 -8.43 21.76
N THR A 28 -5.05 -9.58 22.40
CA THR A 28 -4.29 -10.78 22.10
C THR A 28 -4.90 -11.66 21.00
N ALA A 29 -4.03 -12.54 20.48
CA ALA A 29 -4.28 -13.83 19.81
C ALA A 29 -3.96 -13.87 18.30
N ASN A 30 -2.78 -14.44 18.06
CA ASN A 30 -2.18 -14.93 16.82
C ASN A 30 -3.13 -15.76 15.96
N LYS A 31 -3.20 -15.43 14.66
CA LYS A 31 -3.17 -16.42 13.58
C LYS A 31 -2.28 -15.89 12.47
N HIS A 32 -1.22 -16.64 12.19
CA HIS A 32 -0.40 -16.51 10.99
C HIS A 32 -1.34 -16.53 9.77
N TYR A 33 -1.13 -15.64 8.79
CA TYR A 33 -1.89 -15.65 7.54
C TYR A 33 -1.08 -16.40 6.48
N PRO A 34 -1.29 -17.72 6.29
CA PRO A 34 -0.91 -18.34 5.04
C PRO A 34 -1.91 -17.91 3.98
N LEU A 35 -1.42 -17.26 2.92
CA LEU A 35 -2.16 -17.14 1.66
C LEU A 35 -2.25 -18.53 1.00
N PRO A 36 -3.30 -18.80 0.19
CA PRO A 36 -3.49 -20.08 -0.48
C PRO A 36 -2.35 -20.40 -1.45
N PRO A 37 -2.10 -21.70 -1.73
CA PRO A 37 -1.07 -22.11 -2.67
C PRO A 37 -1.38 -21.56 -4.07
N THR A 38 -0.34 -21.11 -4.75
CA THR A 38 -0.41 -20.75 -6.17
C THR A 38 -0.88 -21.96 -6.98
N SER A 39 -2.15 -22.01 -7.35
CA SER A 39 -2.62 -22.97 -8.34
C SER A 39 -2.15 -22.52 -9.72
N SER A 40 -1.26 -23.31 -10.30
CA SER A 40 -0.83 -23.24 -11.69
C SER A 40 -2.01 -23.34 -12.65
N GLY A 41 -2.14 -22.35 -13.55
CA GLY A 41 -3.00 -22.42 -14.73
C GLY A 41 -4.01 -21.28 -14.82
N GLY A 42 -3.64 -20.20 -15.51
CA GLY A 42 -4.57 -19.12 -15.84
C GLY A 42 -3.83 -17.81 -16.12
N SER A 43 -3.93 -17.34 -17.36
CA SER A 43 -3.33 -16.12 -17.91
C SER A 43 -3.12 -14.99 -16.90
N SER A 44 -1.86 -14.54 -16.79
CA SER A 44 -1.42 -13.35 -16.07
C SER A 44 -2.12 -12.09 -16.63
N SER A 45 -3.34 -11.82 -16.17
CA SER A 45 -4.04 -10.57 -16.46
C SER A 45 -3.70 -9.57 -15.36
N LYS A 46 -2.52 -8.98 -15.51
CA LYS A 46 -2.08 -7.81 -14.75
C LYS A 46 -3.14 -6.70 -14.90
N PRO A 47 -3.70 -6.15 -13.82
CA PRO A 47 -4.80 -5.20 -13.92
C PRO A 47 -4.34 -3.93 -14.67
N PRO A 48 -5.13 -3.42 -15.63
CA PRO A 48 -4.83 -2.20 -16.36
C PRO A 48 -4.78 -0.98 -15.45
N GLN A 49 -3.91 -0.03 -15.80
CA GLN A 49 -3.68 1.20 -15.06
C GLN A 49 -4.76 2.25 -15.35
N LEU A 50 -5.43 2.75 -14.31
CA LEU A 50 -6.27 3.93 -14.46
C LEU A 50 -5.42 5.20 -14.43
N THR A 51 -5.29 5.80 -15.60
CA THR A 51 -4.57 7.05 -15.81
C THR A 51 -5.43 8.25 -15.39
N GLY A 52 -5.24 8.75 -14.17
CA GLY A 52 -5.52 10.15 -13.79
C GLY A 52 -6.95 10.71 -13.99
N LYS A 53 -7.96 9.87 -14.22
CA LYS A 53 -9.37 10.27 -14.43
C LYS A 53 -10.37 9.42 -13.64
N THR A 54 -9.95 8.78 -12.56
CA THR A 54 -10.87 8.03 -11.70
C THR A 54 -11.77 9.00 -10.92
N GLN A 55 -12.86 9.44 -11.53
CA GLN A 55 -13.85 10.33 -10.90
C GLN A 55 -14.82 9.55 -10.01
N LYS A 56 -14.86 8.23 -10.16
CA LYS A 56 -15.71 7.31 -9.42
C LYS A 56 -14.91 6.07 -9.05
N VAL A 57 -14.99 5.69 -7.79
CA VAL A 57 -14.58 4.36 -7.31
C VAL A 57 -15.83 3.60 -6.92
N SER A 58 -15.98 2.37 -7.41
CA SER A 58 -17.08 1.48 -7.05
C SER A 58 -16.60 0.46 -6.01
N LEU A 59 -17.44 0.15 -5.03
CA LEU A 59 -17.17 -0.90 -4.04
C LEU A 59 -18.22 -2.00 -4.18
N PHE A 60 -17.77 -3.23 -4.34
CA PHE A 60 -18.59 -4.43 -4.43
C PHE A 60 -18.27 -5.38 -3.28
N ILE A 61 -19.31 -6.02 -2.76
CA ILE A 61 -19.19 -7.09 -1.78
C ILE A 61 -19.58 -8.39 -2.47
N ASP A 62 -18.59 -9.23 -2.76
CA ASP A 62 -18.77 -10.41 -3.60
C ASP A 62 -18.63 -11.70 -2.81
N ASN A 63 -19.39 -12.73 -3.21
CA ASN A 63 -19.17 -14.07 -2.72
C ASN A 63 -17.96 -14.72 -3.42
N MET A 64 -16.76 -14.35 -2.98
CA MET A 64 -15.49 -14.78 -3.57
C MET A 64 -14.51 -15.31 -2.52
N ASP A 65 -13.47 -16.00 -2.97
CA ASP A 65 -12.33 -16.37 -2.12
C ASP A 65 -11.32 -15.22 -1.99
N GLY A 66 -10.36 -15.35 -1.08
CA GLY A 66 -9.43 -14.27 -0.77
C GLY A 66 -10.05 -13.16 0.10
N VAL A 67 -9.38 -12.02 0.18
CA VAL A 67 -9.77 -10.88 1.03
C VAL A 67 -10.43 -9.78 0.21
N ALA A 68 -9.69 -9.22 -0.74
CA ALA A 68 -10.13 -8.16 -1.63
C ALA A 68 -9.21 -8.07 -2.85
N TYR A 69 -9.64 -7.32 -3.86
CA TYR A 69 -8.80 -6.85 -4.96
C TYR A 69 -9.33 -5.54 -5.55
N ALA A 70 -8.45 -4.79 -6.21
CA ALA A 70 -8.80 -3.61 -6.98
C ALA A 70 -8.47 -3.74 -8.46
N VAL A 71 -9.40 -3.33 -9.33
CA VAL A 71 -9.22 -3.33 -10.79
C VAL A 71 -10.07 -2.24 -11.41
N ASN A 72 -9.52 -1.48 -12.37
CA ASN A 72 -10.30 -0.50 -13.15
C ASN A 72 -11.18 0.45 -12.32
N GLY A 73 -10.73 0.87 -11.13
CA GLY A 73 -11.47 1.79 -10.26
C GLY A 73 -12.59 1.11 -9.47
N GLU A 74 -12.61 -0.21 -9.45
CA GLU A 74 -13.49 -1.04 -8.66
C GLU A 74 -12.68 -1.69 -7.54
N ILE A 75 -13.28 -1.75 -6.36
CA ILE A 75 -12.78 -2.50 -5.22
C ILE A 75 -13.80 -3.60 -4.98
N HIS A 76 -13.32 -4.84 -4.88
CA HIS A 76 -14.13 -6.01 -4.58
C HIS A 76 -13.67 -6.56 -3.23
N VAL A 77 -14.59 -6.74 -2.29
CA VAL A 77 -14.30 -7.29 -0.95
C VAL A 77 -15.08 -8.58 -0.75
N SER A 78 -14.41 -9.61 -0.23
CA SER A 78 -15.03 -10.92 -0.03
C SER A 78 -16.05 -10.92 1.11
N ALA A 79 -17.30 -11.24 0.78
CA ALA A 79 -18.36 -11.54 1.74
C ALA A 79 -17.97 -12.72 2.66
N LYS A 80 -17.27 -13.72 2.13
CA LYS A 80 -16.79 -14.88 2.92
C LYS A 80 -15.75 -14.45 3.95
N TYR A 81 -14.82 -13.57 3.57
CA TYR A 81 -13.83 -13.02 4.50
C TYR A 81 -14.51 -12.19 5.60
N ILE A 82 -15.40 -11.26 5.23
CA ILE A 82 -16.18 -10.46 6.19
C ILE A 82 -16.91 -11.36 7.19
N GLY A 83 -17.61 -12.40 6.70
CA GLY A 83 -18.41 -13.29 7.54
C GLY A 83 -17.60 -14.22 8.45
N SER A 84 -16.33 -14.48 8.11
CA SER A 84 -15.44 -15.36 8.89
C SER A 84 -14.47 -14.61 9.80
N TYR A 85 -14.36 -13.29 9.67
CA TYR A 85 -13.46 -12.48 10.49
C TYR A 85 -13.99 -12.35 11.93
N SER A 86 -13.16 -12.69 12.90
CA SER A 86 -13.54 -12.76 14.32
C SER A 86 -13.06 -11.57 15.18
N GLY A 87 -12.32 -10.64 14.59
CA GLY A 87 -11.86 -9.42 15.25
C GLY A 87 -12.81 -8.23 15.04
N ASP A 88 -12.26 -7.02 15.16
CA ASP A 88 -12.97 -5.79 14.79
C ASP A 88 -13.10 -5.69 13.26
N VAL A 89 -14.21 -6.22 12.73
CA VAL A 89 -14.53 -6.24 11.30
C VAL A 89 -14.49 -4.83 10.71
N ARG A 90 -15.01 -3.83 11.43
CA ARG A 90 -15.03 -2.45 10.93
C ARG A 90 -13.61 -1.94 10.73
N ARG A 91 -12.74 -2.12 11.72
CA ARG A 91 -11.33 -1.71 11.63
C ARG A 91 -10.58 -2.46 10.53
N GLU A 92 -10.78 -3.76 10.44
CA GLU A 92 -10.12 -4.61 9.43
C GLU A 92 -10.51 -4.18 8.01
N ILE A 93 -11.82 -4.14 7.72
CA ILE A 93 -12.31 -3.81 6.38
C ILE A 93 -11.96 -2.36 6.03
N THR A 94 -11.98 -1.43 6.99
CA THR A 94 -11.48 -0.08 6.72
C THR A 94 -10.01 -0.12 6.28
N GLY A 95 -9.15 -0.87 6.97
CA GLY A 95 -7.75 -1.03 6.58
C GLY A 95 -7.55 -1.66 5.21
N VAL A 96 -8.33 -2.70 4.88
CA VAL A 96 -8.34 -3.32 3.54
C VAL A 96 -8.74 -2.30 2.48
N LEU A 97 -9.76 -1.47 2.73
CA LEU A 97 -10.16 -0.42 1.78
C LEU A 97 -9.05 0.64 1.57
N TYR A 98 -8.26 0.99 2.59
CA TYR A 98 -7.09 1.86 2.40
C TYR A 98 -6.03 1.22 1.50
N HIS A 99 -5.79 -0.08 1.66
CA HIS A 99 -4.88 -0.84 0.81
C HIS A 99 -5.37 -0.85 -0.65
N GLU A 100 -6.60 -1.30 -0.89
CA GLU A 100 -7.17 -1.41 -2.24
C GLU A 100 -7.36 -0.05 -2.92
N MET A 101 -7.77 0.98 -2.17
CA MET A 101 -7.86 2.34 -2.71
C MET A 101 -6.48 2.83 -3.18
N THR A 102 -5.40 2.43 -2.51
CA THR A 102 -4.04 2.81 -2.94
C THR A 102 -3.71 2.21 -4.30
N HIS A 103 -4.10 0.96 -4.57
CA HIS A 103 -3.92 0.34 -5.89
C HIS A 103 -4.60 1.12 -7.03
N ILE A 104 -5.73 1.79 -6.76
CA ILE A 104 -6.42 2.61 -7.78
C ILE A 104 -5.60 3.85 -8.16
N TRP A 105 -4.94 4.48 -7.21
CA TRP A 105 -4.27 5.78 -7.40
C TRP A 105 -2.76 5.68 -7.64
N GLN A 106 -2.15 4.54 -7.31
CA GLN A 106 -0.72 4.36 -7.44
C GLN A 106 -0.29 4.06 -8.89
N TRP A 107 0.88 4.55 -9.25
CA TRP A 107 1.55 4.17 -10.49
C TRP A 107 2.34 2.89 -10.26
N ASN A 108 2.26 1.95 -11.20
CA ASN A 108 2.99 0.68 -11.14
C ASN A 108 4.31 0.71 -11.94
N GLY A 109 4.80 1.90 -12.31
CA GLY A 109 6.03 2.03 -13.09
C GLY A 109 5.91 1.49 -14.52
N ASN A 110 4.79 1.67 -15.21
CA ASN A 110 4.47 0.96 -16.46
C ASN A 110 4.66 -0.57 -16.33
N GLY A 111 4.35 -1.07 -15.14
CA GLY A 111 4.51 -2.47 -14.81
C GLY A 111 5.95 -2.94 -14.53
N GLN A 112 6.93 -2.03 -14.47
CA GLN A 112 8.33 -2.33 -14.19
C GLN A 112 8.66 -2.32 -12.69
N ALA A 113 7.79 -1.73 -11.86
CA ALA A 113 8.00 -1.71 -10.41
C ALA A 113 7.88 -3.13 -9.84
N PRO A 114 8.74 -3.53 -8.88
CA PRO A 114 8.63 -4.81 -8.19
C PRO A 114 7.26 -4.97 -7.54
N GLY A 115 6.65 -6.15 -7.66
CA GLY A 115 5.33 -6.41 -7.08
C GLY A 115 5.29 -6.12 -5.57
N GLY A 116 6.34 -6.50 -4.83
CA GLY A 116 6.37 -6.20 -3.40
C GLY A 116 6.52 -4.71 -3.06
N LEU A 117 7.07 -3.88 -3.96
CA LEU A 117 7.00 -2.42 -3.79
C LEU A 117 5.56 -1.92 -3.96
N ILE A 118 4.83 -2.45 -4.93
CA ILE A 118 3.43 -2.11 -5.21
C ILE A 118 2.51 -2.48 -4.04
N GLU A 119 2.66 -3.68 -3.48
CA GLU A 119 1.95 -4.10 -2.26
C GLU A 119 2.38 -3.30 -1.03
N GLY A 120 3.68 -3.04 -0.91
CA GLY A 120 4.24 -2.30 0.22
C GLY A 120 3.81 -0.83 0.28
N ILE A 121 3.58 -0.18 -0.87
CA ILE A 121 3.02 1.18 -0.92
C ILE A 121 1.57 1.17 -0.42
N ALA A 122 0.77 0.19 -0.83
CA ALA A 122 -0.61 0.03 -0.36
C ALA A 122 -0.66 -0.18 1.17
N ASP A 123 0.18 -1.05 1.71
CA ASP A 123 0.28 -1.26 3.15
C ASP A 123 0.95 -0.11 3.91
N TYR A 124 1.82 0.67 3.27
CA TYR A 124 2.33 1.92 3.84
C TYR A 124 1.19 2.91 4.08
N VAL A 125 0.27 3.07 3.12
CA VAL A 125 -0.90 3.96 3.31
C VAL A 125 -1.79 3.45 4.44
N ARG A 126 -2.08 2.14 4.49
CA ARG A 126 -2.81 1.50 5.60
C ARG A 126 -2.12 1.72 6.96
N LEU A 127 -0.78 1.66 7.00
CA LEU A 127 0.03 1.95 8.18
C LEU A 127 -0.14 3.40 8.62
N LYS A 128 0.05 4.37 7.71
CA LYS A 128 -0.05 5.80 8.03
C LYS A 128 -1.46 6.23 8.42
N ALA A 129 -2.48 5.55 7.91
CA ALA A 129 -3.87 5.74 8.32
C ALA A 129 -4.20 5.09 9.69
N ASN A 130 -3.22 4.50 10.37
CA ASN A 130 -3.39 3.85 11.68
C ASN A 130 -4.32 2.62 11.64
N TYR A 131 -4.30 1.88 10.53
CA TYR A 131 -5.05 0.62 10.32
C TYR A 131 -4.14 -0.60 10.14
N ALA A 132 -2.86 -0.50 10.49
CA ALA A 132 -1.98 -1.66 10.60
C ALA A 132 -2.55 -2.65 11.64
N PRO A 133 -2.79 -3.92 11.25
CA PRO A 133 -3.08 -5.01 12.16
C PRO A 133 -1.96 -5.23 13.19
N SER A 134 -2.34 -5.72 14.38
CA SER A 134 -1.40 -5.98 15.47
C SER A 134 -0.38 -7.09 15.18
N HIS A 135 -0.68 -7.99 14.24
CA HIS A 135 0.17 -9.10 13.85
C HIS A 135 1.22 -8.76 12.78
N TRP A 136 1.18 -7.53 12.24
CA TRP A 136 2.19 -7.09 11.28
C TRP A 136 3.59 -7.14 11.87
N VAL A 137 4.56 -7.40 11.00
CA VAL A 137 5.96 -7.43 11.39
C VAL A 137 6.38 -6.12 12.07
N LYS A 138 7.34 -6.27 12.99
CA LYS A 138 7.97 -5.13 13.65
C LYS A 138 8.96 -4.44 12.68
N PRO A 139 9.25 -3.15 12.87
CA PRO A 139 10.37 -2.51 12.18
C PRO A 139 11.65 -3.35 12.30
N GLY A 140 12.41 -3.44 11.22
CA GLY A 140 13.63 -4.24 11.11
C GLY A 140 13.41 -5.70 10.74
N GLN A 141 12.19 -6.25 10.76
CA GLN A 141 11.93 -7.63 10.33
C GLN A 141 11.80 -7.76 8.81
N GLY A 142 11.85 -9.00 8.31
CA GLY A 142 11.85 -9.31 6.88
C GLY A 142 13.25 -9.42 6.26
N ASN A 143 13.30 -9.96 5.04
CA ASN A 143 14.53 -10.39 4.38
C ASN A 143 14.99 -9.46 3.25
N ARG A 144 14.05 -8.78 2.58
CA ARG A 144 14.33 -7.89 1.45
C ARG A 144 13.40 -6.67 1.47
N TRP A 145 13.87 -5.57 0.89
CA TRP A 145 13.15 -4.30 0.91
C TRP A 145 11.85 -4.33 0.10
N ASP A 146 11.77 -5.15 -0.95
CA ASP A 146 10.61 -5.35 -1.83
C ASP A 146 9.89 -6.69 -1.55
N GLN A 147 9.91 -7.15 -0.29
CA GLN A 147 9.24 -8.39 0.08
C GLN A 147 7.72 -8.33 -0.10
N GLY A 148 7.14 -7.12 -0.09
CA GLY A 148 5.70 -6.93 -0.11
C GLY A 148 5.15 -6.53 1.24
N TYR A 149 3.90 -6.07 1.20
CA TYR A 149 3.03 -5.91 2.35
C TYR A 149 3.68 -5.14 3.51
N ASP A 150 3.45 -5.59 4.73
CA ASP A 150 3.93 -5.00 5.98
C ASP A 150 5.46 -4.83 6.06
N VAL A 151 6.24 -5.80 5.57
CA VAL A 151 7.71 -5.70 5.54
C VAL A 151 8.16 -4.49 4.74
N THR A 152 7.67 -4.36 3.50
CA THR A 152 8.03 -3.22 2.64
C THR A 152 7.40 -1.93 3.17
N ALA A 153 6.19 -1.96 3.71
CA ALA A 153 5.54 -0.80 4.32
C ALA A 153 6.36 -0.20 5.48
N ARG A 154 6.93 -1.04 6.35
CA ARG A 154 7.81 -0.59 7.45
C ARG A 154 9.10 0.03 6.95
N PHE A 155 9.68 -0.50 5.89
CA PHE A 155 10.85 0.09 5.24
C PHE A 155 10.53 1.45 4.59
N LEU A 156 9.38 1.55 3.91
CA LEU A 156 8.92 2.81 3.32
C LEU A 156 8.63 3.87 4.39
N ASP A 157 8.13 3.48 5.56
CA ASP A 157 7.97 4.39 6.71
C ASP A 157 9.31 4.90 7.25
N TYR A 158 10.33 4.04 7.30
CA TYR A 158 11.69 4.49 7.57
C TYR A 158 12.19 5.48 6.50
N CYS A 159 12.05 5.18 5.21
CA CYS A 159 12.43 6.09 4.13
C CYS A 159 11.70 7.45 4.23
N ASN A 160 10.41 7.44 4.57
CA ASN A 160 9.62 8.66 4.78
C ASN A 160 10.07 9.44 6.04
N SER A 161 10.62 8.76 7.05
CA SER A 161 11.23 9.44 8.21
C SER A 161 12.53 10.19 7.86
N LEU A 162 13.24 9.74 6.82
CA LEU A 162 14.45 10.43 6.31
C LEU A 162 14.08 11.63 5.44
N ARG A 163 12.97 11.54 4.71
CA ARG A 163 12.43 12.64 3.90
C ARG A 163 10.90 12.56 3.90
N ASN A 164 10.27 13.52 4.56
CA ASN A 164 8.82 13.61 4.57
C ASN A 164 8.27 13.72 3.13
N GLY A 165 7.26 12.92 2.80
CA GLY A 165 6.67 12.85 1.46
C GLY A 165 7.41 11.91 0.49
N PHE A 166 8.40 11.15 0.96
CA PHE A 166 9.17 10.20 0.12
C PHE A 166 8.27 9.30 -0.73
N VAL A 167 7.29 8.64 -0.12
CA VAL A 167 6.43 7.66 -0.83
C VAL A 167 5.57 8.33 -1.89
N ALA A 168 5.07 9.54 -1.63
CA ALA A 168 4.29 10.31 -2.59
C ALA A 168 5.13 10.71 -3.82
N GLU A 169 6.36 11.20 -3.59
CA GLU A 169 7.28 11.55 -4.68
C GLU A 169 7.79 10.31 -5.44
N LEU A 170 8.01 9.18 -4.75
CA LEU A 170 8.32 7.90 -5.40
C LEU A 170 7.18 7.49 -6.33
N ASN A 171 5.93 7.48 -5.84
CA ASN A 171 4.75 7.18 -6.65
C ASN A 171 4.64 8.10 -7.88
N LYS A 172 4.87 9.40 -7.71
CA LYS A 172 4.88 10.37 -8.81
C LYS A 172 5.97 10.06 -9.85
N LYS A 173 7.18 9.69 -9.42
CA LYS A 173 8.26 9.27 -10.34
C LYS A 173 7.93 7.97 -11.08
N MET A 174 7.10 7.10 -10.50
CA MET A 174 6.66 5.86 -11.14
C MET A 174 5.65 6.04 -12.29
N ARG A 175 5.25 7.27 -12.61
CA ARG A 175 4.22 7.54 -13.63
C ARG A 175 4.50 6.97 -15.02
N SER A 176 5.77 6.89 -15.43
CA SER A 176 6.15 6.48 -16.79
C SER A 176 7.14 5.32 -16.83
N GLY A 177 7.44 4.69 -15.68
CA GLY A 177 8.48 3.66 -15.57
C GLY A 177 8.95 3.51 -14.14
N TYR A 178 9.80 2.53 -13.88
CA TYR A 178 10.43 2.35 -12.57
C TYR A 178 11.94 2.15 -12.68
N SER A 179 12.68 2.74 -11.73
CA SER A 179 14.10 2.49 -11.53
C SER A 179 14.45 2.58 -10.06
N ASN A 180 15.31 1.67 -9.56
CA ASN A 180 15.87 1.75 -8.21
C ASN A 180 16.66 3.06 -7.97
N ASN A 181 17.13 3.73 -9.03
CA ASN A 181 17.80 5.03 -8.91
C ASN A 181 16.87 6.12 -8.37
N TYR A 182 15.55 5.94 -8.38
CA TYR A 182 14.64 6.91 -7.75
C TYR A 182 14.89 7.05 -6.25
N PHE A 183 15.40 6.02 -5.57
CA PHE A 183 15.86 6.13 -4.18
C PHE A 183 17.09 7.03 -4.05
N VAL A 184 18.02 6.97 -5.01
CA VAL A 184 19.18 7.87 -5.05
C VAL A 184 18.72 9.31 -5.29
N ASP A 185 17.85 9.54 -6.26
CA ASP A 185 17.31 10.88 -6.55
C ASP A 185 16.59 11.49 -5.34
N LEU A 186 15.89 10.66 -4.55
CA LEU A 186 15.05 11.13 -3.45
C LEU A 186 15.77 11.18 -2.10
N LEU A 187 16.72 10.30 -1.83
CA LEU A 187 17.35 10.13 -0.51
C LEU A 187 18.89 10.16 -0.56
N GLY A 188 19.49 10.29 -1.75
CA GLY A 188 20.95 10.33 -1.94
C GLY A 188 21.64 8.97 -1.74
N LYS A 189 20.89 7.87 -1.58
CA LYS A 189 21.40 6.52 -1.35
C LYS A 189 20.66 5.50 -2.21
N ASN A 190 21.36 4.47 -2.65
CA ASN A 190 20.69 3.35 -3.33
C ASN A 190 19.84 2.54 -2.33
N VAL A 191 18.85 1.83 -2.86
CA VAL A 191 17.86 1.10 -2.05
C VAL A 191 18.49 0.03 -1.14
N ASP A 192 19.56 -0.64 -1.59
CA ASP A 192 20.25 -1.65 -0.79
C ASP A 192 20.97 -1.04 0.41
N GLN A 193 21.56 0.14 0.24
CA GLN A 193 22.18 0.87 1.35
C GLN A 193 21.12 1.35 2.35
N LEU A 194 20.00 1.89 1.86
CA LEU A 194 18.88 2.28 2.72
C LEU A 194 18.31 1.08 3.49
N TRP A 195 18.20 -0.07 2.84
CA TRP A 195 17.75 -1.31 3.49
C TRP A 195 18.73 -1.77 4.57
N ARG A 196 20.05 -1.73 4.30
CA ARG A 196 21.06 -2.03 5.33
C ARG A 196 20.97 -1.05 6.51
N ASP A 197 20.82 0.25 6.25
CA ASP A 197 20.69 1.26 7.30
C ASP A 197 19.42 1.02 8.14
N TYR A 198 18.29 0.67 7.50
CA TYR A 198 17.06 0.28 8.16
C TYR A 198 17.25 -0.94 9.06
N LYS A 199 17.91 -1.99 8.56
CA LYS A 199 18.23 -3.20 9.32
C LYS A 199 19.20 -2.92 10.45
N ALA A 200 20.16 -2.02 10.30
CA ALA A 200 21.06 -1.62 11.39
C ALA A 200 20.32 -0.83 12.48
N LYS A 201 19.32 -0.01 12.09
CA LYS A 201 18.55 0.82 13.03
C LYS A 201 17.54 0.00 13.84
N TYR A 202 16.91 -1.00 13.24
CA TYR A 202 15.76 -1.71 13.83
C TYR A 202 15.93 -3.23 13.92
N GLY A 203 16.95 -3.80 13.29
CA GLY A 203 17.23 -5.22 13.35
C GLY A 203 17.71 -5.60 14.75
N GLN A 204 16.81 -6.24 15.50
CA GLN A 204 17.09 -6.96 16.73
C GLN A 204 16.70 -8.42 16.53
#